data_AF-A0A2N8RXE8-F1
#
_entry.id   AF-A0A2N8RXE8-F1
#
_cell.length_a   1.000
_cell.length_b   1.000
_cell.length_c   1.000
_cell.angle_alpha   90.00
_cell.angle_beta   90.00
_cell.angle_gamma   90.00
#
_symmetry.space_group_name_H-M   'P 1'
#
loop_
_entity.id
_entity.type
_entity.pdbx_description
1 polymer ?
#
loop_
_entity_poly.entity_id
_entity_poly.type
_entity_poly.pdbx_seq_one_letter_code
_entity_poly.pdbx_strand_id
1 'polypeptide(L)'
;MRLQMTIFETFMFGVAGGVLPEVYALYNLRHSWLSEQPSWVKSKFYWIMTLAMIALGGGTAALYAYIGIKLNALMAIHLGLATPVLIQTALKEKPKVN
;
A
#
# COMPACT_ATOMS: atom_id res chain seq x y z
N MET A 1 6.23 24.49 14.94
CA MET A 1 5.63 23.17 14.63
C MET A 1 4.99 23.28 13.26
N ARG A 2 5.46 22.53 12.25
CA ARG A 2 4.88 22.60 10.88
C ARG A 2 3.49 21.96 10.95
N LEU A 3 2.43 22.76 10.82
CA LEU A 3 1.04 22.32 11.03
C LEU A 3 0.48 21.46 9.90
N GLN A 4 1.18 21.38 8.76
CA GLN A 4 0.73 20.64 7.58
C GLN A 4 1.92 20.00 6.89
N MET A 5 1.73 18.74 6.50
CA MET A 5 2.65 18.02 5.65
C MET A 5 2.46 18.46 4.20
N THR A 6 3.57 18.58 3.49
CA THR A 6 3.57 18.76 2.04
C THR A 6 2.98 17.52 1.35
N ILE A 7 2.58 17.67 0.09
CA ILE A 7 2.09 16.54 -0.73
C ILE A 7 3.18 15.45 -0.83
N PHE A 8 4.44 15.85 -0.96
CA PHE A 8 5.57 14.92 -1.01
C PHE A 8 5.77 14.17 0.32
N GLU A 9 5.73 14.85 1.46
CA GLU A 9 5.79 14.20 2.78
C GLU A 9 4.62 13.22 2.94
N THR A 10 3.40 13.63 2.56
CA THR A 10 2.21 12.78 2.59
C THR A 10 2.35 11.55 1.70
N PHE A 11 2.89 11.72 0.49
CA PHE A 11 3.19 10.62 -0.43
C PHE A 11 4.18 9.63 0.19
N MET A 12 5.28 10.11 0.78
CA MET A 12 6.28 9.26 1.44
C MET A 12 5.71 8.48 2.62
N PHE A 13 4.86 9.11 3.46
CA PHE A 13 4.17 8.39 4.54
C PHE A 13 3.15 7.37 4.00
N GLY A 14 2.45 7.68 2.91
CA GLY A 14 1.56 6.74 2.24
C GLY A 14 2.33 5.55 1.63
N VAL A 15 3.50 5.78 1.04
CA VAL A 15 4.40 4.72 0.57
C VAL A 15 4.84 3.83 1.74
N ALA A 16 5.24 4.43 2.86
CA ALA A 16 5.61 3.69 4.06
C ALA A 16 4.47 2.78 4.53
N GLY A 17 3.23 3.27 4.51
CA GLY A 17 2.04 2.47 4.78
C GLY A 17 1.83 1.34 3.78
N GLY A 18 1.99 1.62 2.48
CA GLY A 18 1.84 0.63 1.41
C GLY A 18 2.90 -0.48 1.40
N VAL A 19 4.07 -0.25 2.02
CA VAL A 19 5.12 -1.26 2.21
C VAL A 19 4.74 -2.29 3.28
N LEU A 20 3.95 -1.91 4.28
CA LEU A 20 3.64 -2.75 5.44
C LEU A 20 2.98 -4.11 5.10
N PRO A 21 1.98 -4.20 4.19
CA PRO A 21 1.40 -5.49 3.80
C PRO A 21 2.42 -6.44 3.19
N GLU A 22 3.32 -5.92 2.34
CA GLU A 22 4.38 -6.71 1.72
C GLU A 22 5.39 -7.20 2.76
N VAL A 23 5.85 -6.31 3.64
CA VAL A 23 6.74 -6.68 4.75
C VAL A 23 6.10 -7.74 5.63
N TYR A 24 4.80 -7.63 5.92
CA TYR A 24 4.06 -8.62 6.70
C TYR A 24 3.97 -9.97 5.97
N ALA A 25 3.72 -9.98 4.66
CA ALA A 25 3.70 -11.20 3.85
C ALA A 25 5.05 -11.92 3.87
N LEU A 26 6.15 -11.18 3.67
CA LEU A 26 7.52 -11.72 3.73
C LEU A 26 7.90 -12.17 5.14
N TYR A 27 7.47 -11.42 6.16
CA TYR A 27 7.66 -11.77 7.57
C TYR A 27 6.99 -13.11 7.88
N ASN A 28 5.76 -13.35 7.42
CA ASN A 28 5.09 -14.63 7.61
C ASN A 28 5.80 -15.77 6.89
N LEU A 29 6.27 -15.52 5.66
CA LEU A 29 6.99 -16.50 4.86
C LEU A 29 8.26 -17.04 5.51
N ARG A 30 8.93 -16.25 6.36
CA ARG A 30 10.15 -16.71 7.05
C ARG A 30 9.95 -18.00 7.86
N HIS A 31 8.73 -18.26 8.36
CA HIS A 31 8.44 -19.44 9.17
C HIS A 31 8.34 -20.73 8.34
N SER A 32 7.98 -20.63 7.06
CA SER A 32 7.86 -21.77 6.14
C SER A 32 8.93 -21.79 5.05
N TRP A 33 9.86 -20.82 5.06
CA TRP A 33 10.85 -20.61 3.99
C TRP A 33 11.68 -21.85 3.64
N LEU A 34 12.10 -22.62 4.65
CA LEU A 34 12.90 -23.82 4.46
C LEU A 34 12.11 -24.97 3.82
N SER A 35 10.78 -24.98 3.96
CA SER A 35 9.91 -26.05 3.47
C SER A 35 9.24 -25.71 2.14
N GLU A 36 8.94 -24.43 1.88
CA GLU A 36 8.01 -24.03 0.82
C GLU A 36 8.53 -22.87 -0.03
N GLN A 37 9.86 -22.71 -0.19
CA GLN A 37 10.46 -21.56 -0.89
C GLN A 37 9.70 -21.20 -2.18
N PRO A 38 8.84 -20.18 -2.17
CA PRO A 38 7.92 -19.99 -3.27
C PRO A 38 8.64 -19.37 -4.45
N SER A 39 8.39 -19.88 -5.65
CA SER A 39 8.99 -19.37 -6.89
C SER A 39 8.64 -17.90 -7.17
N TRP A 40 7.47 -17.43 -6.68
CA TRP A 40 7.00 -16.06 -6.89
C TRP A 40 7.89 -15.01 -6.22
N VAL A 41 8.58 -15.32 -5.12
CA VAL A 41 9.49 -14.37 -4.43
C VAL A 41 10.66 -13.97 -5.33
N LYS A 42 11.06 -14.85 -6.26
CA LYS A 42 12.13 -14.58 -7.24
C LYS A 42 11.60 -13.95 -8.52
N SER A 43 10.29 -13.82 -8.67
CA SER A 43 9.66 -13.31 -9.89
C SER A 43 9.80 -11.79 -9.99
N LYS A 44 10.41 -11.30 -11.07
CA LYS A 44 10.47 -9.86 -11.37
C LYS A 44 9.07 -9.26 -11.50
N PHE A 45 8.13 -10.00 -12.08
CA PHE A 45 6.75 -9.57 -12.25
C PHE A 45 6.07 -9.31 -10.90
N TYR A 46 6.31 -10.18 -9.92
CA TYR A 46 5.81 -10.01 -8.56
C TYR A 46 6.26 -8.67 -7.96
N TRP A 47 7.57 -8.41 -7.96
CA TRP A 47 8.11 -7.18 -7.38
C TRP A 47 7.67 -5.92 -8.13
N ILE A 48 7.48 -5.98 -9.45
CA ILE A 48 6.93 -4.86 -10.21
C ILE A 48 5.51 -4.53 -9.73
N MET A 49 4.66 -5.55 -9.55
CA MET A 49 3.30 -5.34 -9.07
C MET A 49 3.26 -4.88 -7.61
N THR A 50 4.13 -5.42 -6.76
CA THR A 50 4.31 -4.95 -5.38
C THR A 50 4.67 -3.46 -5.35
N LEU A 51 5.65 -3.03 -6.15
CA LEU A 51 6.03 -1.62 -6.25
C LEU A 51 4.88 -0.75 -6.77
N ALA A 52 4.10 -1.25 -7.73
CA ALA A 52 2.91 -0.54 -8.22
C ALA A 52 1.87 -0.35 -7.10
N MET A 53 1.59 -1.39 -6.30
CA MET A 53 0.65 -1.30 -5.17
C MET A 53 1.15 -0.37 -4.06
N ILE A 54 2.45 -0.38 -3.76
CA ILE A 54 3.09 0.56 -2.82
C ILE A 54 2.94 2.00 -3.32
N ALA A 55 3.22 2.23 -4.61
CA ALA A 55 3.09 3.53 -5.24
C ALA A 55 1.63 4.02 -5.25
N LEU A 56 0.66 3.12 -5.42
CA LEU A 56 -0.77 3.44 -5.28
C LEU A 56 -1.10 3.87 -3.86
N GLY A 57 -0.59 3.20 -2.82
CA GLY A 57 -0.78 3.63 -1.44
C GLY A 57 -0.27 5.05 -1.16
N GLY A 58 0.94 5.36 -1.63
CA GLY A 58 1.48 6.73 -1.61
C GLY A 58 0.64 7.72 -2.41
N GLY A 59 0.28 7.36 -3.64
CA GLY A 59 -0.50 8.18 -4.56
C GLY A 59 -1.89 8.52 -4.02
N THR A 60 -2.56 7.57 -3.38
CA THR A 60 -3.85 7.81 -2.71
C THR A 60 -3.70 8.81 -1.57
N ALA A 61 -2.68 8.68 -0.72
CA ALA A 61 -2.42 9.67 0.33
C ALA A 61 -2.11 11.06 -0.24
N ALA A 62 -1.29 11.14 -1.30
CA ALA A 62 -0.98 12.38 -1.99
C ALA A 62 -2.22 13.03 -2.62
N LEU A 63 -3.11 12.23 -3.21
CA LEU A 63 -4.36 12.69 -3.81
C LEU A 63 -5.28 13.31 -2.74
N TYR A 64 -5.40 12.67 -1.57
CA TYR A 64 -6.18 13.20 -0.45
C TYR A 64 -5.64 14.57 0.01
N ALA A 65 -4.32 14.71 0.13
CA ALA A 65 -3.72 16.01 0.44
C ALA A 65 -3.95 17.04 -0.68
N TYR A 66 -3.87 16.64 -1.94
CA TYR A 66 -4.10 17.50 -3.10
C TYR A 66 -5.52 18.07 -3.14
N ILE A 67 -6.54 17.27 -2.78
CA ILE A 67 -7.94 17.73 -2.70
C ILE A 67 -8.25 18.51 -1.41
N GLY A 68 -7.24 18.84 -0.60
CA GLY A 68 -7.37 19.69 0.58
C GLY A 68 -7.67 18.96 1.89
N ILE A 69 -7.60 17.62 1.91
CA ILE A 69 -7.76 16.85 3.17
C ILE A 69 -6.46 16.96 3.98
N LYS A 70 -6.58 17.48 5.20
CA LYS A 70 -5.45 17.58 6.13
C LYS A 70 -5.15 16.20 6.72
N LEU A 71 -4.09 15.58 6.23
CA LEU A 71 -3.57 14.32 6.76
C LEU A 71 -2.40 14.59 7.71
N ASN A 72 -2.41 13.95 8.87
CA ASN A 72 -1.20 13.78 9.68
C ASN A 72 -0.43 12.54 9.19
N ALA A 73 0.82 12.38 9.64
CA ALA A 73 1.70 11.29 9.19
C ALA A 73 1.07 9.91 9.44
N LEU A 74 0.46 9.71 10.59
CA LEU A 74 -0.16 8.43 10.97
C LEU A 74 -1.37 8.11 10.07
N MET A 75 -2.19 9.11 9.71
CA MET A 75 -3.29 8.93 8.78
C MET A 75 -2.81 8.60 7.37
N ALA A 76 -1.74 9.24 6.90
CA ALA A 76 -1.15 8.93 5.60
C ALA A 76 -0.64 7.47 5.54
N ILE A 77 0.00 6.98 6.61
CA ILE A 77 0.42 5.58 6.73
C ILE A 77 -0.79 4.64 6.72
N HIS A 78 -1.83 4.91 7.52
CA HIS A 78 -3.04 4.06 7.54
C HIS A 78 -3.73 4.01 6.17
N LEU A 79 -3.80 5.15 5.47
CA LEU A 79 -4.38 5.21 4.14
C LEU A 79 -3.57 4.39 3.13
N GLY A 80 -2.24 4.50 3.17
CA GLY A 80 -1.35 3.68 2.36
C GLY A 80 -1.51 2.18 2.61
N LEU A 81 -1.55 1.78 3.89
CA LEU A 81 -1.78 0.40 4.33
C LEU A 81 -3.14 -0.16 3.84
N ALA A 82 -4.19 0.64 3.91
CA ALA A 82 -5.54 0.23 3.55
C ALA A 82 -5.77 0.19 2.03
N THR A 83 -5.00 0.95 1.25
CA THR A 83 -5.22 1.13 -0.21
C THR A 83 -5.30 -0.20 -0.98
N PRO A 84 -4.38 -1.17 -0.81
CA PRO A 84 -4.47 -2.46 -1.50
C PRO A 84 -5.74 -3.24 -1.17
N VAL A 85 -6.21 -3.18 0.07
CA VAL A 85 -7.42 -3.86 0.53
C VAL A 85 -8.65 -3.17 -0.05
N LEU A 86 -8.70 -1.85 -0.02
CA LEU A 86 -9.79 -1.06 -0.60
C LEU A 86 -9.96 -1.35 -2.10
N ILE A 87 -8.87 -1.40 -2.85
CA ILE A 87 -8.89 -1.77 -4.28
C ILE A 87 -9.45 -3.18 -4.47
N GLN A 88 -8.98 -4.14 -3.69
CA GLN A 88 -9.47 -5.52 -3.78
C GLN A 88 -10.97 -5.62 -3.46
N THR A 89 -11.44 -4.95 -2.41
CA THR A 89 -12.85 -4.95 -2.03
C THR A 89 -13.70 -4.31 -3.13
N ALA A 90 -13.31 -3.14 -3.64
CA ALA A 90 -14.03 -2.45 -4.71
C ALA A 90 -14.12 -3.28 -6.01
N LEU A 91 -13.06 -4.04 -6.35
CA LEU A 91 -13.06 -4.90 -7.55
C LEU A 91 -13.82 -6.22 -7.33
N LYS A 92 -13.91 -6.72 -6.11
CA LYS A 92 -14.71 -7.90 -5.76
C LYS A 92 -16.21 -7.61 -5.77
N GLU A 93 -16.61 -6.37 -5.46
CA GLU A 93 -18.01 -5.93 -5.46
C GLU A 93 -18.55 -5.54 -6.85
N LYS A 94 -17.93 -5.99 -7.96
CA LYS A 94 -18.51 -5.78 -9.29
C LYS A 94 -19.99 -6.22 -9.28
N PRO A 95 -20.95 -5.34 -9.66
CA PRO A 95 -22.36 -5.68 -9.60
C PRO A 95 -22.61 -6.93 -10.44
N LYS A 96 -23.29 -7.93 -9.88
CA LYS A 96 -23.87 -9.00 -10.68
C LYS A 96 -24.95 -8.36 -11.54
N VAL A 97 -24.62 -8.07 -12.80
CA VAL A 97 -25.63 -7.75 -13.81
C VAL A 97 -26.30 -9.08 -14.14
N ASN A 98 -27.43 -9.35 -13.46
CA ASN A 98 -28.38 -10.38 -13.87
C ASN A 98 -29.34 -9.78 -14.90
#